data_AF-A0A934AYS8-F1
#
_entry.id   AF-A0A934AYS8-F1
#
_cell.length_a   1.000
_cell.length_b   1.000
_cell.length_c   1.000
_cell.angle_alpha   90.00
_cell.angle_beta   90.00
_cell.angle_gamma   90.00
#
_symmetry.space_group_name_H-M   'P 1'
#
loop_
_entity.id
_entity.type
_entity.pdbx_description
1 polymer ?
#
loop_
_entity_poly.entity_id
_entity_poly.type
_entity_poly.pdbx_seq_one_letter_code
_entity_poly.pdbx_strand_id
1 'polypeptide(L)'
;MSGAAPVTVTINLAERVWFVRNNAGAGQGNDQAPFQTLAQAETASDVNDTIFVYSGDLATTGQDVGITLKSGQKLIGEGVGLSLNGVVIVPAATAPKISNAALIAPANIPVVMLATGNEVAGLAIEASSNEAILALSGTGHNLHNNTITFGAGGREGIRLLGNVTGNVLISNNTITGALRDGIKVTNNEALDGANVAPTPMVATVTMNGNTIKNSAQDGIRGSLNDVVAGSTSVTLIVQTNTIENSGTAGADEGINIDSFGSARVTAGISGNTISISSAEAIDLSADGNSIMSAEVSGNRLANSQGVSDFLAQLTAGSTGSMCLELFNNVNTTLPPPLPPLSTFTVNNNAGVVILLFEGVNEIKNDTAVDRNAGVGGIDNVLQGACNIPAL
;
A
#
# COMPACT_ATOMS: atom_id res chain seq x y z
N MET A 1 20.44 -15.43 -64.63
CA MET A 1 19.72 -15.82 -63.40
C MET A 1 19.18 -14.54 -62.78
N SER A 2 17.87 -14.35 -62.77
CA SER A 2 17.24 -13.19 -62.11
C SER A 2 17.18 -13.51 -60.62
N GLY A 3 18.04 -12.87 -59.82
CA GLY A 3 17.92 -12.92 -58.37
C GLY A 3 16.74 -12.05 -57.96
N ALA A 4 15.67 -12.66 -57.46
CA ALA A 4 14.56 -11.90 -56.89
C ALA A 4 15.11 -11.05 -55.73
N ALA A 5 14.82 -9.74 -55.75
CA ALA A 5 15.20 -8.85 -54.66
C ALA A 5 14.53 -9.35 -53.36
N PRO A 6 15.24 -9.37 -52.22
CA PRO A 6 14.63 -9.74 -50.95
C PRO A 6 13.47 -8.79 -50.66
N VAL A 7 12.30 -9.36 -50.34
CA VAL A 7 11.14 -8.63 -49.85
C VAL A 7 11.15 -8.72 -48.34
N THR A 8 11.17 -7.57 -47.67
CA THR A 8 10.98 -7.49 -46.22
C THR A 8 9.50 -7.41 -45.90
N VAL A 9 9.00 -8.32 -45.06
CA VAL A 9 7.67 -8.25 -44.47
C VAL A 9 7.82 -7.84 -43.01
N THR A 10 7.15 -6.74 -42.62
CA THR A 10 7.10 -6.29 -41.23
C THR A 10 5.81 -6.79 -40.59
N ILE A 11 5.94 -7.53 -39.48
CA ILE A 11 4.81 -7.95 -38.64
C ILE A 11 4.93 -7.17 -37.33
N ASN A 12 3.88 -6.41 -36.98
CA ASN A 12 3.79 -5.71 -35.70
C ASN A 12 3.03 -6.60 -34.72
N LEU A 13 3.67 -6.99 -33.63
CA LEU A 13 3.05 -7.71 -32.52
C LEU A 13 2.76 -6.71 -31.40
N ALA A 14 1.58 -6.78 -30.80
CA ALA A 14 1.21 -6.04 -29.60
C ALA A 14 1.18 -6.98 -28.39
N GLU A 15 1.37 -6.43 -27.18
CA GLU A 15 1.25 -7.16 -25.90
C GLU A 15 2.14 -8.41 -25.85
N ARG A 16 3.41 -8.25 -26.20
CA ARG A 16 4.39 -9.35 -26.23
C ARG A 16 4.76 -9.76 -24.82
N VAL A 17 5.24 -11.00 -24.69
CA VAL A 17 5.88 -11.47 -23.46
C VAL A 17 7.40 -11.49 -23.66
N TRP A 18 8.10 -10.80 -22.77
CA TRP A 18 9.56 -10.85 -22.64
C TRP A 18 9.95 -11.71 -21.46
N PHE A 19 10.82 -12.68 -21.68
CA PHE A 19 11.26 -13.61 -20.65
C PHE A 19 12.61 -13.21 -20.09
N VAL A 20 12.74 -13.22 -18.76
CA VAL A 20 13.97 -12.87 -18.02
C VAL A 20 14.36 -14.02 -17.10
N ARG A 21 15.66 -14.33 -17.02
CA ARG A 21 16.22 -15.33 -16.12
C ARG A 21 17.69 -15.01 -15.81
N ASN A 22 18.03 -14.71 -14.55
CA ASN A 22 19.38 -14.28 -14.16
C ASN A 22 20.54 -15.22 -14.51
N ASN A 23 20.30 -16.52 -14.58
CA ASN A 23 21.31 -17.53 -14.91
C ASN A 23 21.26 -17.97 -16.38
N ALA A 24 20.53 -17.24 -17.24
CA ALA A 24 20.58 -17.43 -18.68
C ALA A 24 21.82 -16.78 -19.29
N GLY A 25 22.16 -17.21 -20.51
CA GLY A 25 23.14 -16.50 -21.35
C GLY A 25 22.56 -15.19 -21.93
N ALA A 26 23.30 -14.54 -22.84
CA ALA A 26 22.85 -13.36 -23.56
C ALA A 26 21.74 -13.72 -24.58
N GLY A 27 20.52 -13.95 -24.08
CA GLY A 27 19.36 -14.29 -24.89
C GLY A 27 18.68 -13.09 -25.55
N GLN A 28 17.65 -13.40 -26.33
CA GLN A 28 16.85 -12.42 -27.10
C GLN A 28 15.51 -12.09 -26.44
N GLY A 29 15.26 -12.59 -25.22
CA GLY A 29 14.04 -12.31 -24.46
C GLY A 29 12.84 -13.18 -24.82
N ASN A 30 13.03 -14.28 -25.56
CA ASN A 30 12.00 -15.29 -25.78
C ASN A 30 12.12 -16.44 -24.76
N ASP A 31 11.15 -17.34 -24.75
CA ASP A 31 11.05 -18.46 -23.80
C ASP A 31 12.26 -19.42 -23.85
N GLN A 32 12.82 -19.64 -25.04
CA GLN A 32 13.98 -20.52 -25.26
C GLN A 32 15.33 -19.81 -25.02
N ALA A 33 15.36 -18.48 -25.13
CA ALA A 33 16.53 -17.64 -24.97
C ALA A 33 16.15 -16.36 -24.19
N PRO A 34 15.84 -16.48 -22.88
CA PRO A 34 15.43 -15.34 -22.07
C PRO A 34 16.57 -14.33 -21.92
N PHE A 35 16.20 -13.06 -21.67
CA PHE A 35 17.17 -12.06 -21.25
C PHE A 35 17.81 -12.45 -19.93
N GLN A 36 19.08 -12.09 -19.76
CA GLN A 36 19.79 -12.29 -18.51
C GLN A 36 19.40 -11.24 -17.47
N THR A 37 19.02 -10.03 -17.90
CA THR A 37 18.78 -8.91 -16.98
C THR A 37 17.44 -8.21 -17.19
N LEU A 38 16.95 -7.58 -16.12
CA LEU A 38 15.76 -6.71 -16.18
C LEU A 38 16.00 -5.49 -17.09
N ALA A 39 17.22 -4.94 -17.11
CA ALA A 39 17.56 -3.81 -17.97
C ALA A 39 17.44 -4.13 -19.47
N GLN A 40 17.74 -5.36 -19.88
CA GLN A 40 17.51 -5.82 -21.26
C GLN A 40 16.01 -5.84 -21.58
N ALA A 41 15.18 -6.37 -20.67
CA ALA A 41 13.73 -6.39 -20.84
C ALA A 41 13.12 -4.97 -20.84
N GLU A 42 13.57 -4.08 -19.94
CA GLU A 42 13.14 -2.68 -19.90
C GLU A 42 13.43 -1.96 -21.23
N THR A 43 14.60 -2.21 -21.82
CA THR A 43 14.99 -1.63 -23.11
C THR A 43 14.15 -2.19 -24.26
N ALA A 44 13.92 -3.51 -24.29
CA ALA A 44 13.28 -4.20 -25.39
C ALA A 44 11.75 -4.11 -25.40
N SER A 45 11.13 -3.99 -24.22
CA SER A 45 9.67 -4.00 -24.06
C SER A 45 9.01 -2.69 -24.49
N ASP A 46 7.77 -2.75 -24.93
CA ASP A 46 6.94 -1.58 -25.22
C ASP A 46 5.80 -1.45 -24.21
N VAL A 47 5.00 -0.37 -24.31
CA VAL A 47 3.78 -0.21 -23.52
C VAL A 47 2.86 -1.44 -23.67
N ASN A 48 2.17 -1.82 -22.59
CA ASN A 48 1.30 -2.99 -22.50
C ASN A 48 1.99 -4.36 -22.67
N ASP A 49 3.31 -4.44 -22.88
CA ASP A 49 4.02 -5.73 -22.89
C ASP A 49 4.06 -6.35 -21.48
N THR A 50 4.14 -7.68 -21.44
CA THR A 50 4.40 -8.44 -20.21
C THR A 50 5.88 -8.78 -20.13
N ILE A 51 6.47 -8.57 -18.97
CA ILE A 51 7.81 -9.03 -18.60
C ILE A 51 7.62 -10.17 -17.60
N PHE A 52 7.97 -11.39 -18.03
CA PHE A 52 7.91 -12.58 -17.20
C PHE A 52 9.30 -12.95 -16.67
N VAL A 53 9.42 -13.14 -15.37
CA VAL A 53 10.69 -13.39 -14.69
C VAL A 53 10.70 -14.82 -14.13
N TYR A 54 11.60 -15.66 -14.64
CA TYR A 54 11.85 -17.00 -14.11
C TYR A 54 12.65 -16.95 -12.80
N SER A 55 12.44 -17.92 -11.91
CA SER A 55 13.16 -18.09 -10.64
C SER A 55 14.68 -18.04 -10.81
N GLY A 56 15.16 -18.60 -11.92
CA GLY A 56 16.58 -18.68 -12.25
C GLY A 56 17.35 -19.48 -11.19
N ASP A 57 18.42 -18.91 -10.65
CA ASP A 57 19.21 -19.51 -9.57
C ASP A 57 18.88 -18.95 -8.16
N LEU A 58 17.83 -18.14 -8.04
CA LEU A 58 17.39 -17.49 -6.80
C LEU A 58 18.39 -16.51 -6.16
N ALA A 59 19.41 -16.07 -6.91
CA ALA A 59 20.24 -14.91 -6.58
C ALA A 59 19.66 -13.62 -7.20
N THR A 60 20.11 -12.46 -6.74
CA THR A 60 19.72 -11.17 -7.34
C THR A 60 20.66 -10.73 -8.46
N THR A 61 21.79 -11.39 -8.67
CA THR A 61 22.78 -10.98 -9.69
C THR A 61 22.15 -10.90 -11.07
N GLY A 62 22.29 -9.75 -11.75
CA GLY A 62 21.65 -9.48 -13.04
C GLY A 62 20.20 -9.02 -12.95
N GLN A 63 19.63 -9.01 -11.75
CA GLN A 63 18.29 -8.53 -11.41
C GLN A 63 18.33 -7.58 -10.20
N ASP A 64 19.48 -6.93 -9.97
CA ASP A 64 19.84 -6.17 -8.76
C ASP A 64 19.98 -4.66 -9.00
N VAL A 65 19.44 -4.15 -10.12
CA VAL A 65 19.48 -2.73 -10.50
C VAL A 65 18.11 -2.06 -10.54
N GLY A 66 17.06 -2.76 -10.09
CA GLY A 66 15.67 -2.33 -10.23
C GLY A 66 15.14 -2.35 -11.68
N ILE A 67 13.91 -1.88 -11.86
CA ILE A 67 13.23 -1.75 -13.16
C ILE A 67 12.22 -0.59 -13.15
N THR A 68 12.12 0.12 -14.27
CA THR A 68 11.08 1.12 -14.54
C THR A 68 10.09 0.60 -15.58
N LEU A 69 8.83 0.46 -15.18
CA LEU A 69 7.78 -0.02 -16.07
C LEU A 69 7.21 1.11 -16.93
N LYS A 70 6.88 0.77 -18.18
CA LYS A 70 6.13 1.61 -19.11
C LYS A 70 4.64 1.40 -18.90
N SER A 71 3.80 2.30 -19.40
CA SER A 71 2.35 2.22 -19.17
C SER A 71 1.76 0.88 -19.63
N GLY A 72 0.87 0.32 -18.81
CA GLY A 72 0.14 -0.92 -19.05
C GLY A 72 0.98 -2.19 -18.95
N GLN A 73 2.29 -2.07 -18.70
CA GLN A 73 3.15 -3.24 -18.58
C GLN A 73 2.84 -4.07 -17.34
N LYS A 74 3.13 -5.37 -17.46
CA LYS A 74 3.02 -6.33 -16.37
C LYS A 74 4.38 -6.88 -16.03
N LEU A 75 4.78 -6.85 -14.77
CA LEU A 75 5.97 -7.53 -14.26
C LEU A 75 5.52 -8.74 -13.44
N ILE A 76 5.59 -9.92 -14.06
CA ILE A 76 5.05 -11.16 -13.49
C ILE A 76 6.21 -12.11 -13.18
N GLY A 77 6.34 -12.49 -11.92
CA GLY A 77 7.27 -13.52 -11.49
C GLY A 77 6.69 -14.91 -11.60
N GLU A 78 7.57 -15.90 -11.75
CA GLU A 78 7.22 -17.32 -11.74
C GLU A 78 6.50 -17.76 -10.46
N GLY A 79 6.52 -16.97 -9.38
CA GLY A 79 5.76 -17.21 -8.15
C GLY A 79 4.24 -17.30 -8.34
N VAL A 80 3.69 -16.70 -9.39
CA VAL A 80 2.26 -16.82 -9.78
C VAL A 80 2.06 -17.50 -11.14
N GLY A 81 3.16 -17.85 -11.83
CA GLY A 81 3.13 -18.39 -13.19
C GLY A 81 2.70 -17.37 -14.24
N LEU A 82 2.69 -17.79 -15.50
CA LEU A 82 2.23 -17.02 -16.65
C LEU A 82 1.06 -17.73 -17.31
N SER A 83 -0.06 -17.04 -17.42
CA SER A 83 -1.21 -17.47 -18.21
C SER A 83 -1.61 -16.39 -19.20
N LEU A 84 -1.87 -16.79 -20.44
CA LEU A 84 -2.36 -15.91 -21.50
C LEU A 84 -3.72 -16.42 -21.96
N ASN A 85 -4.76 -15.58 -21.85
CA ASN A 85 -6.13 -15.93 -22.24
C ASN A 85 -6.63 -17.26 -21.63
N GLY A 86 -6.27 -17.51 -20.35
CA GLY A 86 -6.64 -18.72 -19.62
C GLY A 86 -5.79 -19.96 -19.94
N VAL A 87 -4.84 -19.86 -20.87
CA VAL A 87 -3.88 -20.94 -21.16
C VAL A 87 -2.63 -20.72 -20.31
N VAL A 88 -2.29 -21.69 -19.47
CA VAL A 88 -1.03 -21.69 -18.70
C VAL A 88 0.13 -21.88 -19.66
N ILE A 89 1.00 -20.88 -19.74
CA ILE A 89 2.24 -20.90 -20.53
C ILE A 89 3.40 -21.37 -19.66
N VAL A 90 3.50 -20.83 -18.44
CA VAL A 90 4.46 -21.25 -17.41
C VAL A 90 3.68 -21.48 -16.12
N PRO A 91 3.72 -22.69 -15.51
CA PRO A 91 3.07 -22.91 -14.23
C PRO A 91 3.74 -22.11 -13.12
N ALA A 92 3.01 -21.85 -12.03
CA ALA A 92 3.59 -21.21 -10.86
C ALA A 92 4.67 -22.10 -10.22
N ALA A 93 5.79 -21.49 -9.81
CA ALA A 93 6.88 -22.12 -9.08
C ALA A 93 7.43 -21.16 -8.00
N THR A 94 8.74 -21.17 -7.75
CA THR A 94 9.36 -20.29 -6.76
C THR A 94 9.39 -18.84 -7.26
N ALA A 95 9.06 -17.88 -6.41
CA ALA A 95 9.16 -16.47 -6.79
C ALA A 95 10.62 -16.09 -7.15
N PRO A 96 10.87 -15.46 -8.30
CA PRO A 96 12.20 -14.95 -8.65
C PRO A 96 12.59 -13.80 -7.73
N LYS A 97 13.89 -13.67 -7.47
CA LYS A 97 14.42 -12.55 -6.67
C LYS A 97 14.85 -11.39 -7.54
N ILE A 98 14.36 -10.21 -7.20
CA ILE A 98 14.79 -8.93 -7.79
C ILE A 98 15.19 -7.97 -6.68
N SER A 99 16.15 -7.10 -6.94
CA SER A 99 16.60 -6.10 -5.98
C SER A 99 17.11 -4.83 -6.67
N ASN A 100 17.57 -3.89 -5.86
CA ASN A 100 18.32 -2.71 -6.29
C ASN A 100 19.68 -2.62 -5.58
N ALA A 101 20.23 -3.76 -5.12
CA ALA A 101 21.46 -3.82 -4.33
C ALA A 101 22.72 -3.37 -5.08
N ALA A 102 22.76 -3.49 -6.41
CA ALA A 102 23.88 -3.07 -7.23
C ALA A 102 23.89 -1.56 -7.51
N LEU A 103 22.82 -0.84 -7.14
CA LEU A 103 22.80 0.61 -7.20
C LEU A 103 23.56 1.18 -6.01
N ILE A 104 24.61 1.95 -6.28
CA ILE A 104 25.33 2.68 -5.23
C ILE A 104 24.42 3.80 -4.72
N ALA A 105 24.12 3.80 -3.42
CA ALA A 105 23.47 4.94 -2.76
C ALA A 105 24.24 6.24 -3.12
N PRO A 106 23.57 7.30 -3.61
CA PRO A 106 22.27 7.79 -3.15
C PRO A 106 21.16 7.74 -4.22
N ALA A 107 21.25 6.83 -5.18
CA ALA A 107 20.23 6.78 -6.23
C ALA A 107 18.86 6.46 -5.60
N ASN A 108 17.95 7.43 -5.53
CA ASN A 108 16.55 7.32 -5.08
C ASN A 108 15.73 6.44 -6.04
N ILE A 109 16.21 5.22 -6.31
CA ILE A 109 15.68 4.31 -7.30
C ILE A 109 15.02 3.16 -6.55
N PRO A 110 13.69 2.98 -6.67
CA PRO A 110 13.00 1.85 -6.09
C PRO A 110 13.40 0.54 -6.80
N VAL A 111 13.06 -0.61 -6.24
CA VAL A 111 13.24 -1.87 -6.98
C VAL A 111 12.31 -1.91 -8.20
N VAL A 112 11.07 -1.43 -8.06
CA VAL A 112 10.11 -1.30 -9.16
C VAL A 112 9.52 0.10 -9.17
N MET A 113 9.75 0.85 -10.25
CA MET A 113 9.08 2.13 -10.53
C MET A 113 7.89 1.89 -11.47
N LEU A 114 6.72 2.39 -11.08
CA LEU A 114 5.46 2.24 -11.81
C LEU A 114 5.17 3.46 -12.70
N ALA A 115 4.63 3.17 -13.87
CA ALA A 115 3.84 4.06 -14.71
C ALA A 115 2.34 3.69 -14.60
N THR A 116 1.50 4.29 -15.44
CA THR A 116 0.04 4.05 -15.42
C THR A 116 -0.32 2.63 -15.84
N GLY A 117 -1.20 1.97 -15.08
CA GLY A 117 -1.86 0.72 -15.45
C GLY A 117 -0.99 -0.52 -15.26
N ASN A 118 0.01 -0.45 -14.39
CA ASN A 118 0.95 -1.55 -14.21
C ASN A 118 0.46 -2.65 -13.28
N GLU A 119 0.85 -3.87 -13.60
CA GLU A 119 0.70 -5.04 -12.73
C GLU A 119 2.07 -5.51 -12.23
N VAL A 120 2.18 -5.82 -10.95
CA VAL A 120 3.40 -6.39 -10.35
C VAL A 120 2.99 -7.55 -9.46
N ALA A 121 3.41 -8.77 -9.82
CA ALA A 121 2.98 -9.95 -9.10
C ALA A 121 3.98 -11.10 -9.05
N GLY A 122 3.92 -11.89 -7.97
CA GLY A 122 4.64 -13.16 -7.85
C GLY A 122 6.16 -13.05 -7.72
N LEU A 123 6.66 -11.91 -7.24
CA LEU A 123 8.08 -11.63 -7.10
C LEU A 123 8.53 -11.74 -5.63
N ALA A 124 9.79 -12.09 -5.42
CA ALA A 124 10.51 -11.84 -4.17
C ALA A 124 11.36 -10.58 -4.37
N ILE A 125 10.98 -9.48 -3.72
CA ILE A 125 11.55 -8.16 -3.89
C ILE A 125 12.42 -7.83 -2.67
N GLU A 126 13.70 -7.61 -2.90
CA GLU A 126 14.64 -7.16 -1.87
C GLU A 126 14.97 -5.68 -2.06
N ALA A 127 14.36 -4.82 -1.25
CA ALA A 127 14.63 -3.38 -1.24
C ALA A 127 15.89 -3.08 -0.40
N SER A 128 17.05 -3.13 -1.04
CA SER A 128 18.33 -2.79 -0.40
C SER A 128 18.51 -1.28 -0.23
N SER A 129 17.86 -0.49 -1.09
CA SER A 129 17.74 0.98 -0.98
C SER A 129 16.31 1.44 -1.29
N ASN A 130 15.83 2.53 -0.68
CA ASN A 130 14.54 3.16 -1.00
C ASN A 130 13.34 2.19 -1.00
N GLU A 131 12.31 2.47 -1.81
CA GLU A 131 11.08 1.68 -1.85
C GLU A 131 11.23 0.37 -2.61
N ALA A 132 10.48 -0.67 -2.21
CA ALA A 132 10.35 -1.87 -3.02
C ALA A 132 9.53 -1.59 -4.29
N ILE A 133 8.35 -0.99 -4.13
CA ILE A 133 7.49 -0.58 -5.26
C ILE A 133 7.05 0.86 -5.06
N LEU A 134 7.22 1.69 -6.09
CA LEU A 134 6.88 3.11 -6.06
C LEU A 134 6.05 3.52 -7.28
N ALA A 135 4.92 4.18 -7.05
CA ALA A 135 4.21 4.97 -8.05
C ALA A 135 4.37 6.46 -7.76
N LEU A 136 4.88 7.23 -8.72
CA LEU A 136 4.97 8.70 -8.62
C LEU A 136 3.72 9.43 -9.14
N SER A 137 2.93 8.73 -9.94
CA SER A 137 1.68 9.18 -10.54
C SER A 137 1.05 8.01 -11.30
N GLY A 138 -0.16 8.23 -11.82
CA GLY A 138 -0.82 7.28 -12.74
C GLY A 138 -2.11 6.72 -12.18
N THR A 139 -2.65 5.70 -12.83
CA THR A 139 -3.91 5.05 -12.41
C THR A 139 -3.88 3.55 -12.70
N GLY A 140 -4.73 2.76 -12.04
CA GLY A 140 -4.98 1.38 -12.44
C GLY A 140 -3.88 0.39 -12.04
N HIS A 141 -3.13 0.64 -10.96
CA HIS A 141 -2.07 -0.27 -10.53
C HIS A 141 -2.65 -1.52 -9.84
N ASN A 142 -2.08 -2.69 -10.11
CA ASN A 142 -2.43 -3.95 -9.47
C ASN A 142 -1.17 -4.64 -8.92
N LEU A 143 -1.01 -4.63 -7.60
CA LEU A 143 0.20 -5.08 -6.91
C LEU A 143 -0.16 -6.24 -5.99
N HIS A 144 0.24 -7.47 -6.34
CA HIS A 144 -0.22 -8.63 -5.58
C HIS A 144 0.69 -9.83 -5.52
N ASN A 145 0.54 -10.66 -4.47
CA ASN A 145 1.29 -11.90 -4.31
C ASN A 145 2.83 -11.70 -4.35
N ASN A 146 3.32 -10.54 -3.90
CA ASN A 146 4.75 -10.29 -3.78
C ASN A 146 5.22 -10.59 -2.34
N THR A 147 6.46 -11.03 -2.20
CA THR A 147 7.17 -11.07 -0.92
C THR A 147 8.22 -9.97 -0.92
N ILE A 148 8.14 -9.03 0.01
CA ILE A 148 8.97 -7.83 0.10
C ILE A 148 9.79 -7.87 1.39
N THR A 149 11.11 -7.75 1.25
CA THR A 149 12.09 -7.70 2.35
C THR A 149 13.07 -6.56 2.14
N PHE A 150 13.78 -6.13 3.18
CA PHE A 150 14.62 -4.94 3.12
C PHE A 150 16.05 -5.17 3.58
N GLY A 151 16.98 -4.44 2.95
CA GLY A 151 18.32 -4.19 3.47
C GLY A 151 18.38 -2.89 4.28
N ALA A 152 19.58 -2.53 4.75
CA ALA A 152 19.78 -1.40 5.66
C ALA A 152 19.45 -0.01 5.09
N GLY A 153 19.30 0.13 3.76
CA GLY A 153 18.92 1.38 3.09
C GLY A 153 17.49 1.40 2.57
N GLY A 154 16.73 0.32 2.76
CA GLY A 154 15.34 0.23 2.33
C GLY A 154 14.45 1.24 3.06
N ARG A 155 13.25 1.52 2.55
CA ARG A 155 12.29 2.44 3.16
C ARG A 155 10.89 1.84 3.22
N GLU A 156 9.97 2.32 2.38
CA GLU A 156 8.59 1.85 2.32
C GLU A 156 8.47 0.57 1.46
N GLY A 157 7.55 -0.33 1.80
CA GLY A 157 7.28 -1.51 0.97
C GLY A 157 6.62 -1.15 -0.34
N ILE A 158 5.45 -0.53 -0.24
CA ILE A 158 4.71 -0.02 -1.40
C ILE A 158 4.36 1.43 -1.13
N ARG A 159 4.78 2.35 -2.01
CA ARG A 159 4.50 3.78 -1.87
C ARG A 159 3.75 4.31 -3.09
N LEU A 160 2.56 4.84 -2.85
CA LEU A 160 1.78 5.64 -3.80
C LEU A 160 2.02 7.11 -3.47
N LEU A 161 2.77 7.78 -4.32
CA LEU A 161 3.22 9.15 -4.13
C LEU A 161 2.58 10.08 -5.17
N GLY A 162 2.09 11.22 -4.72
CA GLY A 162 1.71 12.32 -5.59
C GLY A 162 0.38 12.13 -6.31
N ASN A 163 0.34 12.38 -7.62
CA ASN A 163 -0.89 12.38 -8.44
C ASN A 163 -1.29 10.98 -8.92
N VAL A 164 -1.50 10.07 -7.97
CA VAL A 164 -2.11 8.76 -8.23
C VAL A 164 -3.63 8.92 -8.27
N THR A 165 -4.27 8.32 -9.27
CA THR A 165 -5.70 8.48 -9.56
C THR A 165 -6.37 7.15 -9.87
N GLY A 166 -7.71 7.13 -9.88
CA GLY A 166 -8.52 5.94 -10.20
C GLY A 166 -8.27 4.78 -9.23
N ASN A 167 -8.42 3.55 -9.70
CA ASN A 167 -8.38 2.37 -8.84
C ASN A 167 -6.96 1.83 -8.69
N VAL A 168 -6.56 1.52 -7.46
CA VAL A 168 -5.31 0.82 -7.14
C VAL A 168 -5.64 -0.37 -6.25
N LEU A 169 -5.17 -1.54 -6.63
CA LEU A 169 -5.28 -2.77 -5.85
C LEU A 169 -3.92 -3.18 -5.31
N ILE A 170 -3.82 -3.34 -3.99
CA ILE A 170 -2.66 -3.85 -3.28
C ILE A 170 -3.14 -5.05 -2.47
N SER A 171 -2.86 -6.27 -2.92
CA SER A 171 -3.43 -7.46 -2.28
C SER A 171 -2.50 -8.63 -2.11
N ASN A 172 -2.66 -9.39 -1.03
CA ASN A 172 -1.91 -10.63 -0.80
C ASN A 172 -0.38 -10.46 -0.86
N ASN A 173 0.14 -9.28 -0.52
CA ASN A 173 1.58 -9.05 -0.39
C ASN A 173 2.05 -9.41 1.02
N THR A 174 3.24 -9.98 1.13
CA THR A 174 3.94 -10.15 2.41
C THR A 174 5.07 -9.13 2.48
N ILE A 175 5.03 -8.21 3.44
CA ILE A 175 6.02 -7.15 3.63
C ILE A 175 6.67 -7.38 5.00
N THR A 176 8.00 -7.49 5.05
CA THR A 176 8.71 -7.76 6.32
C THR A 176 9.94 -6.88 6.46
N GLY A 177 9.99 -6.11 7.56
CA GLY A 177 11.16 -5.31 7.93
C GLY A 177 11.27 -3.97 7.22
N ALA A 178 10.15 -3.35 6.84
CA ALA A 178 10.17 -2.00 6.26
C ALA A 178 10.81 -1.02 7.26
N LEU A 179 11.78 -0.23 6.81
CA LEU A 179 12.45 0.75 7.68
C LEU A 179 11.60 2.03 7.87
N ARG A 180 10.48 2.13 7.15
CA ARG A 180 9.40 3.09 7.37
C ARG A 180 8.06 2.35 7.37
N ASP A 181 7.13 2.79 6.51
CA ASP A 181 5.79 2.26 6.41
C ASP A 181 5.76 0.97 5.56
N GLY A 182 4.89 0.02 5.91
CA GLY A 182 4.66 -1.17 5.07
C GLY A 182 4.04 -0.78 3.73
N ILE A 183 2.88 -0.11 3.79
CA ILE A 183 2.20 0.49 2.64
C ILE A 183 1.94 1.97 2.95
N LYS A 184 2.27 2.86 2.01
CA LYS A 184 2.09 4.30 2.15
C LYS A 184 1.33 4.89 0.98
N VAL A 185 0.32 5.71 1.28
CA VAL A 185 -0.40 6.55 0.33
C VAL A 185 -0.25 8.00 0.76
N THR A 186 0.38 8.83 -0.05
CA THR A 186 0.60 10.24 0.28
C THR A 186 0.72 11.12 -0.95
N ASN A 187 0.32 12.38 -0.84
CA ASN A 187 0.41 13.36 -1.91
C ASN A 187 1.18 14.63 -1.53
N ASN A 188 1.78 14.68 -0.34
CA ASN A 188 2.46 15.84 0.25
C ASN A 188 3.91 15.54 0.68
N GLU A 189 4.55 14.55 0.07
CA GLU A 189 5.96 14.22 0.28
C GLU A 189 6.76 14.26 -1.03
N ALA A 190 8.05 14.57 -0.93
CA ALA A 190 9.02 14.35 -1.99
C ALA A 190 9.50 12.90 -2.00
N LEU A 191 10.23 12.53 -3.06
CA LEU A 191 10.87 11.22 -3.18
C LEU A 191 11.71 10.86 -1.96
N ASP A 192 12.49 11.80 -1.42
CA ASP A 192 13.33 11.62 -0.23
C ASP A 192 12.54 11.59 1.11
N GLY A 193 11.22 11.72 1.06
CA GLY A 193 10.35 11.75 2.23
C GLY A 193 10.22 13.12 2.89
N ALA A 194 10.84 14.17 2.34
CA ALA A 194 10.66 15.52 2.84
C ALA A 194 9.24 16.02 2.56
N ASN A 195 8.67 16.79 3.49
CA ASN A 195 7.37 17.44 3.28
C ASN A 195 7.44 18.43 2.12
N VAL A 196 6.50 18.36 1.19
CA VAL A 196 6.34 19.30 0.07
C VAL A 196 4.90 19.77 -0.06
N ALA A 197 4.66 20.75 -0.92
CA ALA A 197 3.31 21.17 -1.25
C ALA A 197 2.50 19.99 -1.81
N PRO A 198 1.24 19.78 -1.37
CA PRO A 198 0.45 18.67 -1.85
C PRO A 198 0.15 18.78 -3.34
N THR A 199 0.08 17.61 -3.98
CA THR A 199 -0.38 17.45 -5.35
C THR A 199 -1.79 16.85 -5.37
N PRO A 200 -2.63 17.12 -6.39
CA PRO A 200 -3.97 16.51 -6.47
C PRO A 200 -3.89 14.98 -6.45
N MET A 201 -4.86 14.32 -5.81
CA MET A 201 -4.95 12.85 -5.76
C MET A 201 -6.42 12.41 -5.69
N VAL A 202 -6.88 11.68 -6.70
CA VAL A 202 -8.29 11.22 -6.78
C VAL A 202 -8.33 9.73 -7.02
N ALA A 203 -8.26 8.95 -5.96
CA ALA A 203 -8.03 7.51 -6.03
C ALA A 203 -8.95 6.69 -5.13
N THR A 204 -9.21 5.45 -5.53
CA THR A 204 -9.69 4.38 -4.66
C THR A 204 -8.57 3.37 -4.50
N VAL A 205 -8.01 3.26 -3.30
CA VAL A 205 -6.91 2.34 -2.98
C VAL A 205 -7.46 1.21 -2.11
N THR A 206 -7.47 0.00 -2.67
CA THR A 206 -7.86 -1.22 -1.95
C THR A 206 -6.61 -1.96 -1.48
N MET A 207 -6.47 -2.11 -0.17
CA MET A 207 -5.42 -2.84 0.52
C MET A 207 -6.03 -4.07 1.18
N ASN A 208 -5.93 -5.23 0.52
CA ASN A 208 -6.67 -6.43 0.91
C ASN A 208 -5.78 -7.65 1.15
N GLY A 209 -5.89 -8.30 2.32
CA GLY A 209 -5.22 -9.58 2.57
C GLY A 209 -3.70 -9.50 2.62
N ASN A 210 -3.12 -8.33 2.88
CA ASN A 210 -1.67 -8.18 3.00
C ASN A 210 -1.20 -8.63 4.40
N THR A 211 0.01 -9.18 4.47
CA THR A 211 0.71 -9.48 5.72
C THR A 211 1.88 -8.53 5.86
N ILE A 212 1.89 -7.70 6.91
CA ILE A 212 2.91 -6.68 7.17
C ILE A 212 3.54 -6.97 8.53
N LYS A 213 4.86 -7.10 8.56
CA LYS A 213 5.60 -7.46 9.77
C LYS A 213 6.81 -6.56 9.98
N ASN A 214 7.04 -6.17 11.23
CA ASN A 214 8.22 -5.42 11.65
C ASN A 214 8.45 -4.14 10.83
N SER A 215 7.40 -3.41 10.48
CA SER A 215 7.55 -2.02 10.04
C SER A 215 8.12 -1.19 11.20
N ALA A 216 9.06 -0.31 10.89
CA ALA A 216 9.67 0.62 11.84
C ALA A 216 8.94 1.97 11.92
N GLN A 217 7.86 2.13 11.14
CA GLN A 217 6.82 3.14 11.30
C GLN A 217 5.48 2.40 11.19
N ASP A 218 4.60 2.83 10.30
CA ASP A 218 3.25 2.29 10.26
C ASP A 218 3.16 0.98 9.47
N GLY A 219 2.17 0.15 9.80
CA GLY A 219 1.81 -0.97 8.93
C GLY A 219 1.28 -0.43 7.61
N ILE A 220 0.24 0.39 7.71
CA ILE A 220 -0.40 1.09 6.60
C ILE A 220 -0.55 2.57 6.96
N ARG A 221 -0.10 3.45 6.08
CA ARG A 221 -0.19 4.90 6.25
C ARG A 221 -0.92 5.58 5.10
N GLY A 222 -1.95 6.37 5.40
CA GLY A 222 -2.54 7.35 4.49
C GLY A 222 -2.26 8.76 5.01
N SER A 223 -1.44 9.55 4.32
CA SER A 223 -1.16 10.95 4.69
C SER A 223 -1.56 11.87 3.55
N LEU A 224 -2.75 12.45 3.65
CA LEU A 224 -3.44 13.08 2.53
C LEU A 224 -3.73 14.54 2.83
N ASN A 225 -3.26 15.44 1.98
CA ASN A 225 -3.41 16.89 2.17
C ASN A 225 -4.01 17.54 0.91
N ASP A 226 -4.68 18.67 1.09
CA ASP A 226 -5.19 19.49 -0.02
C ASP A 226 -5.06 20.96 0.32
N VAL A 227 -4.49 21.75 -0.59
CA VAL A 227 -4.47 23.22 -0.49
C VAL A 227 -5.53 23.87 -1.37
N VAL A 228 -6.11 23.13 -2.32
CA VAL A 228 -7.16 23.59 -3.23
C VAL A 228 -8.36 22.67 -3.09
N ALA A 229 -9.34 23.08 -2.27
CA ALA A 229 -10.50 22.28 -1.91
C ALA A 229 -11.08 21.44 -3.07
N GLY A 230 -11.03 20.12 -2.89
CA GLY A 230 -11.57 19.13 -3.84
C GLY A 230 -10.55 18.60 -4.84
N SER A 231 -9.27 19.00 -4.76
CA SER A 231 -8.22 18.42 -5.59
C SER A 231 -7.71 17.07 -5.05
N THR A 232 -7.93 16.81 -3.75
CA THR A 232 -7.64 15.53 -3.10
C THR A 232 -8.92 14.88 -2.60
N SER A 233 -9.29 13.75 -3.19
CA SER A 233 -10.45 12.95 -2.83
C SER A 233 -10.10 11.45 -2.91
N VAL A 234 -9.77 10.84 -1.78
CA VAL A 234 -9.25 9.47 -1.73
C VAL A 234 -10.17 8.57 -0.91
N THR A 235 -10.46 7.40 -1.47
CA THR A 235 -11.10 6.29 -0.76
C THR A 235 -10.04 5.24 -0.43
N LEU A 236 -9.86 4.92 0.85
CA LEU A 236 -8.98 3.87 1.34
C LEU A 236 -9.84 2.70 1.82
N ILE A 237 -9.69 1.54 1.21
CA ILE A 237 -10.37 0.29 1.59
C ILE A 237 -9.32 -0.64 2.16
N VAL A 238 -9.26 -0.77 3.48
CA VAL A 238 -8.24 -1.55 4.20
C VAL A 238 -8.90 -2.77 4.82
N GLN A 239 -8.76 -3.92 4.16
CA GLN A 239 -9.52 -5.13 4.50
C GLN A 239 -8.65 -6.36 4.72
N THR A 240 -9.00 -7.16 5.73
CA THR A 240 -8.43 -8.50 5.96
C THR A 240 -6.89 -8.56 6.05
N ASN A 241 -6.23 -7.46 6.39
CA ASN A 241 -4.78 -7.43 6.52
C ASN A 241 -4.35 -8.00 7.88
N THR A 242 -3.16 -8.60 7.92
CA THR A 242 -2.48 -9.01 9.16
C THR A 242 -1.27 -8.10 9.37
N ILE A 243 -1.27 -7.30 10.44
CA ILE A 243 -0.24 -6.31 10.74
C ILE A 243 0.36 -6.64 12.10
N GLU A 244 1.67 -6.87 12.12
CA GLU A 244 2.48 -7.14 13.30
C GLU A 244 3.66 -6.16 13.30
N ASN A 245 3.47 -4.96 13.86
CA ASN A 245 4.51 -3.94 13.84
C ASN A 245 5.68 -4.27 14.76
N SER A 246 6.80 -3.56 14.56
CA SER A 246 8.02 -3.84 15.29
C SER A 246 7.92 -3.51 16.79
N GLY A 247 7.02 -2.60 17.17
CA GLY A 247 6.90 -2.08 18.52
C GLY A 247 8.13 -1.29 19.00
N THR A 248 9.06 -0.95 18.09
CA THR A 248 10.39 -0.42 18.46
C THR A 248 10.63 1.06 18.14
N ALA A 249 9.82 1.71 17.31
CA ALA A 249 9.89 3.15 17.11
C ALA A 249 8.70 3.84 17.79
N GLY A 250 8.91 5.04 18.35
CA GLY A 250 7.85 5.80 19.02
C GLY A 250 6.97 6.49 17.99
N ALA A 251 5.68 6.11 17.96
CA ALA A 251 4.66 6.43 16.95
C ALA A 251 4.57 5.44 15.76
N ASP A 252 4.68 4.13 16.02
CA ASP A 252 4.38 3.11 15.01
C ASP A 252 2.92 2.67 15.21
N GLU A 253 2.04 3.07 14.29
CA GLU A 253 0.65 2.65 14.30
C GLU A 253 0.40 1.47 13.35
N GLY A 254 -0.58 0.63 13.67
CA GLY A 254 -0.94 -0.46 12.75
C GLY A 254 -1.48 0.08 11.43
N ILE A 255 -2.51 0.93 11.54
CA ILE A 255 -3.10 1.70 10.45
C ILE A 255 -3.17 3.15 10.90
N ASN A 256 -2.50 4.06 10.20
CA ASN A 256 -2.57 5.50 10.40
C ASN A 256 -3.20 6.16 9.16
N ILE A 257 -4.30 6.89 9.33
CA ILE A 257 -4.91 7.70 8.27
C ILE A 257 -5.09 9.14 8.74
N ASP A 258 -4.29 10.02 8.16
CA ASP A 258 -4.34 11.46 8.35
C ASP A 258 -4.96 12.18 7.13
N SER A 259 -5.89 13.09 7.42
CA SER A 259 -6.53 13.99 6.46
C SER A 259 -6.27 15.44 6.83
N PHE A 260 -5.48 16.15 6.02
CA PHE A 260 -5.05 17.53 6.26
C PHE A 260 -5.64 18.52 5.24
N GLY A 261 -5.52 19.81 5.54
CA GLY A 261 -5.85 20.87 4.59
C GLY A 261 -7.32 20.85 4.23
N SER A 262 -7.68 20.75 2.95
CA SER A 262 -9.07 20.63 2.48
C SER A 262 -9.37 19.24 1.90
N ALA A 263 -8.57 18.22 2.24
CA ALA A 263 -8.68 16.89 1.66
C ALA A 263 -10.01 16.23 2.03
N ARG A 264 -10.51 15.38 1.12
CA ARG A 264 -11.64 14.50 1.37
C ARG A 264 -11.14 13.06 1.44
N VAL A 265 -11.27 12.43 2.60
CA VAL A 265 -10.82 11.05 2.82
C VAL A 265 -12.01 10.20 3.27
N THR A 266 -12.25 9.11 2.54
CA THR A 266 -13.17 8.06 2.95
C THR A 266 -12.35 6.82 3.32
N ALA A 267 -12.51 6.29 4.52
CA ALA A 267 -11.78 5.12 4.99
C ALA A 267 -12.75 4.00 5.37
N GLY A 268 -12.62 2.84 4.75
CA GLY A 268 -13.27 1.62 5.18
C GLY A 268 -12.24 0.64 5.70
N ILE A 269 -12.25 0.35 7.00
CA ILE A 269 -11.25 -0.45 7.68
C ILE A 269 -11.94 -1.66 8.30
N SER A 270 -11.82 -2.84 7.67
CA SER A 270 -12.57 -4.00 8.13
C SER A 270 -11.84 -5.34 8.16
N GLY A 271 -12.10 -6.14 9.18
CA GLY A 271 -11.59 -7.52 9.26
C GLY A 271 -10.07 -7.64 9.40
N ASN A 272 -9.37 -6.57 9.78
CA ASN A 272 -7.92 -6.60 9.95
C ASN A 272 -7.54 -7.22 11.29
N THR A 273 -6.39 -7.88 11.36
CA THR A 273 -5.74 -8.32 12.60
C THR A 273 -4.49 -7.49 12.81
N ILE A 274 -4.46 -6.68 13.88
CA ILE A 274 -3.40 -5.72 14.15
C ILE A 274 -2.82 -6.02 15.53
N SER A 275 -1.50 -6.11 15.60
CA SER A 275 -0.82 -6.32 16.88
C SER A 275 0.55 -5.70 16.98
N ILE A 276 0.99 -5.49 18.23
CA ILE A 276 2.36 -5.05 18.58
C ILE A 276 2.69 -3.67 17.98
N SER A 277 1.69 -2.78 17.90
CA SER A 277 1.94 -1.36 17.62
C SER A 277 2.60 -0.72 18.85
N SER A 278 3.57 0.17 18.66
CA SER A 278 4.15 0.92 19.78
C SER A 278 3.23 2.06 20.23
N ALA A 279 2.37 2.53 19.32
CA ALA A 279 1.31 3.50 19.53
C ALA A 279 -0.06 2.83 19.32
N GLU A 280 -0.98 3.46 18.60
CA GLU A 280 -2.32 2.94 18.32
C GLU A 280 -2.32 1.76 17.32
N ALA A 281 -3.28 0.85 17.45
CA ALA A 281 -3.52 -0.14 16.39
C ALA A 281 -4.12 0.54 15.16
N ILE A 282 -5.06 1.47 15.38
CA ILE A 282 -5.68 2.30 14.34
C ILE A 282 -5.71 3.75 14.84
N ASP A 283 -5.12 4.68 14.07
CA ASP A 283 -5.23 6.13 14.27
C ASP A 283 -5.89 6.78 13.05
N LEU A 284 -6.90 7.60 13.30
CA LEU A 284 -7.64 8.39 12.33
C LEU A 284 -7.59 9.86 12.74
N SER A 285 -6.97 10.71 11.92
CA SER A 285 -6.82 12.12 12.24
C SER A 285 -7.37 13.01 11.13
N ALA A 286 -8.16 14.02 11.49
CA ALA A 286 -8.58 15.07 10.58
C ALA A 286 -8.20 16.46 11.10
N ASP A 287 -7.52 17.24 10.26
CA ASP A 287 -6.97 18.55 10.56
C ASP A 287 -7.27 19.58 9.45
N GLY A 288 -7.14 20.87 9.77
CA GLY A 288 -7.41 21.98 8.88
C GLY A 288 -8.91 22.10 8.57
N ASN A 289 -9.28 22.06 7.30
CA ASN A 289 -10.65 22.10 6.80
C ASN A 289 -11.03 20.75 6.15
N SER A 290 -10.34 19.66 6.53
CA SER A 290 -10.47 18.39 5.85
C SER A 290 -11.78 17.69 6.24
N ILE A 291 -12.20 16.75 5.40
CA ILE A 291 -13.41 15.96 5.64
C ILE A 291 -12.98 14.50 5.66
N MET A 292 -13.20 13.85 6.79
CA MET A 292 -13.00 12.42 6.95
C MET A 292 -14.34 11.72 7.17
N SER A 293 -14.56 10.62 6.45
CA SER A 293 -15.65 9.67 6.70
C SER A 293 -15.05 8.29 6.86
N ALA A 294 -15.25 7.66 8.01
CA ALA A 294 -14.61 6.39 8.34
C ALA A 294 -15.60 5.34 8.85
N GLU A 295 -15.49 4.13 8.34
CA GLU A 295 -16.16 2.94 8.82
C GLU A 295 -15.09 1.98 9.32
N VAL A 296 -15.16 1.59 10.59
CA VAL A 296 -14.17 0.71 11.22
C VAL A 296 -14.89 -0.47 11.84
N SER A 297 -14.71 -1.65 11.24
CA SER A 297 -15.54 -2.80 11.58
C SER A 297 -14.86 -4.16 11.61
N GLY A 298 -15.24 -5.00 12.58
CA GLY A 298 -14.77 -6.40 12.60
C GLY A 298 -13.26 -6.56 12.76
N ASN A 299 -12.52 -5.55 13.22
CA ASN A 299 -11.07 -5.62 13.37
C ASN A 299 -10.69 -6.30 14.69
N ARG A 300 -9.59 -7.04 14.69
CA ARG A 300 -9.00 -7.64 15.89
C ARG A 300 -7.73 -6.88 16.27
N LEU A 301 -7.75 -6.22 17.42
CA LEU A 301 -6.64 -5.41 17.94
C LEU A 301 -6.00 -6.13 19.14
N ALA A 302 -4.67 -6.14 19.24
CA ALA A 302 -4.00 -6.79 20.38
C ALA A 302 -2.60 -6.21 20.65
N ASN A 303 -2.23 -6.07 21.93
CA ASN A 303 -0.86 -5.80 22.37
C ASN A 303 -0.26 -4.48 21.84
N SER A 304 -1.08 -3.50 21.52
CA SER A 304 -0.60 -2.15 21.26
C SER A 304 -0.11 -1.52 22.57
N GLN A 305 1.03 -0.84 22.53
CA GLN A 305 1.66 -0.20 23.69
C GLN A 305 1.23 1.27 23.86
N GLY A 306 0.45 1.79 22.91
CA GLY A 306 -0.08 3.16 22.92
C GLY A 306 -1.06 3.44 24.06
N VAL A 307 -1.47 4.71 24.15
CA VAL A 307 -2.47 5.17 25.13
C VAL A 307 -3.86 4.62 24.78
N SER A 308 -4.07 4.29 23.50
CA SER A 308 -5.26 3.64 22.96
C SER A 308 -4.94 2.59 21.92
N ASP A 309 -5.81 1.59 21.77
CA ASP A 309 -5.75 0.69 20.62
C ASP A 309 -6.39 1.33 19.38
N PHE A 310 -7.36 2.21 19.60
CA PHE A 310 -8.03 2.96 18.56
C PHE A 310 -8.10 4.43 18.94
N LEU A 311 -7.63 5.30 18.05
CA LEU A 311 -7.78 6.75 18.16
C LEU A 311 -8.51 7.29 16.92
N ALA A 312 -9.51 8.13 17.16
CA ALA A 312 -10.05 9.02 16.16
C ALA A 312 -10.05 10.44 16.71
N GLN A 313 -9.46 11.39 15.98
CA GLN A 313 -9.30 12.74 16.48
C GLN A 313 -9.48 13.83 15.43
N LEU A 314 -10.02 14.95 15.91
CA LEU A 314 -9.94 16.24 15.25
C LEU A 314 -8.90 17.10 15.95
N THR A 315 -7.89 17.55 15.22
CA THR A 315 -6.78 18.34 15.76
C THR A 315 -7.26 19.68 16.34
N ALA A 316 -6.63 20.14 17.43
CA ALA A 316 -7.01 21.40 18.06
C ALA A 316 -6.89 22.59 17.08
N GLY A 317 -7.96 23.38 16.97
CA GLY A 317 -8.04 24.51 16.02
C GLY A 317 -8.43 24.12 14.59
N SER A 318 -8.65 22.84 14.30
CA SER A 318 -9.24 22.37 13.05
C SER A 318 -10.68 22.89 12.90
N THR A 319 -11.09 23.16 11.66
CA THR A 319 -12.49 23.36 11.26
C THR A 319 -13.00 22.21 10.37
N GLY A 320 -12.21 21.13 10.28
CA GLY A 320 -12.57 19.92 9.56
C GLY A 320 -13.78 19.22 10.16
N SER A 321 -14.19 18.12 9.53
CA SER A 321 -15.30 17.29 10.03
C SER A 321 -14.92 15.82 9.94
N MET A 322 -15.42 15.05 10.91
CA MET A 322 -15.25 13.60 10.95
C MET A 322 -16.61 12.95 11.15
N CYS A 323 -16.94 11.99 10.28
CA CYS A 323 -18.06 11.08 10.46
C CYS A 323 -17.48 9.67 10.66
N LEU A 324 -17.81 9.02 11.77
CA LEU A 324 -17.22 7.76 12.19
C LEU A 324 -18.30 6.73 12.54
N GLU A 325 -18.24 5.57 11.91
CA GLU A 325 -19.05 4.39 12.25
C GLU A 325 -18.14 3.29 12.79
N LEU A 326 -18.38 2.85 14.03
CA LEU A 326 -17.63 1.81 14.72
C LEU A 326 -18.53 0.61 15.02
N PHE A 327 -18.11 -0.59 14.61
CA PHE A 327 -18.88 -1.80 14.96
C PHE A 327 -18.08 -3.11 14.96
N ASN A 328 -18.31 -3.92 15.99
CA ASN A 328 -17.79 -5.28 16.09
C ASN A 328 -16.26 -5.37 16.10
N ASN A 329 -15.56 -4.34 16.59
CA ASN A 329 -14.12 -4.44 16.76
C ASN A 329 -13.86 -5.22 18.06
N VAL A 330 -12.83 -6.06 18.04
CA VAL A 330 -12.50 -6.95 19.16
C VAL A 330 -11.08 -6.66 19.59
N ASN A 331 -10.91 -6.23 20.84
CA ASN A 331 -9.61 -6.31 21.44
C ASN A 331 -9.41 -7.68 22.10
N THR A 332 -8.33 -8.36 21.78
CA THR A 332 -7.97 -9.57 22.50
C THR A 332 -6.78 -9.29 23.40
N THR A 333 -7.06 -9.20 24.70
CA THR A 333 -6.03 -9.06 25.73
C THR A 333 -5.25 -10.36 25.88
N LEU A 334 -3.95 -10.25 26.12
CA LEU A 334 -3.13 -11.37 26.59
C LEU A 334 -3.69 -11.96 27.91
N PRO A 335 -3.32 -13.22 28.23
CA PRO A 335 -3.65 -13.82 29.52
C PRO A 335 -3.22 -12.92 30.70
N PRO A 336 -3.94 -12.94 31.83
CA PRO A 336 -3.62 -12.16 33.04
C PRO A 336 -2.13 -12.26 33.44
N PRO A 337 -1.51 -11.18 34.00
CA PRO A 337 -2.11 -10.27 34.99
C PRO A 337 -2.15 -8.78 34.61
N LEU A 338 -1.98 -8.41 33.34
CA LEU A 338 -1.97 -6.99 32.94
C LEU A 338 -3.39 -6.38 32.94
N PRO A 339 -3.55 -5.10 33.37
CA PRO A 339 -4.86 -4.45 33.42
C PRO A 339 -5.37 -4.26 31.98
N PRO A 340 -6.56 -4.77 31.63
CA PRO A 340 -7.07 -4.62 30.28
C PRO A 340 -8.17 -3.58 30.28
N LEU A 341 -7.89 -2.41 29.73
CA LEU A 341 -8.93 -1.66 29.03
C LEU A 341 -8.24 -1.12 27.79
N SER A 342 -8.39 -1.88 26.72
CA SER A 342 -8.23 -1.34 25.40
C SER A 342 -9.20 -0.18 25.22
N THR A 343 -8.64 1.00 25.04
CA THR A 343 -9.39 2.24 24.95
C THR A 343 -9.63 2.54 23.48
N PHE A 344 -10.91 2.68 23.15
CA PHE A 344 -11.32 3.39 21.94
C PHE A 344 -11.44 4.84 22.36
N THR A 345 -10.65 5.72 21.76
CA THR A 345 -10.66 7.14 22.12
C THR A 345 -11.13 7.97 20.95
N VAL A 346 -12.15 8.78 21.17
CA VAL A 346 -12.66 9.75 20.20
C VAL A 346 -12.47 11.15 20.77
N ASN A 347 -11.51 11.88 20.20
CA ASN A 347 -11.12 13.20 20.66
C ASN A 347 -11.66 14.30 19.73
N ASN A 348 -12.57 15.12 20.24
CA ASN A 348 -13.02 16.31 19.55
C ASN A 348 -12.34 17.55 20.14
N ASN A 349 -11.10 17.81 19.72
CA ASN A 349 -10.34 18.95 20.20
C ASN A 349 -10.63 20.24 19.41
N ALA A 350 -11.46 20.16 18.37
CA ALA A 350 -11.69 21.21 17.39
C ALA A 350 -12.96 22.04 17.67
N GLY A 351 -13.90 21.55 18.48
CA GLY A 351 -15.14 22.29 18.77
C GLY A 351 -16.23 22.13 17.69
N VAL A 352 -16.02 21.24 16.74
CA VAL A 352 -16.94 20.90 15.63
C VAL A 352 -17.74 19.64 15.97
N VAL A 353 -18.51 19.08 15.05
CA VAL A 353 -19.32 17.86 15.31
C VAL A 353 -18.58 16.62 14.82
N ILE A 354 -18.39 15.64 15.71
CA ILE A 354 -18.12 14.25 15.31
C ILE A 354 -19.45 13.50 15.32
N LEU A 355 -19.81 12.92 14.19
CA LEU A 355 -20.96 12.02 14.09
C LEU A 355 -20.47 10.61 14.40
N LEU A 356 -20.98 9.98 15.46
CA LEU A 356 -20.55 8.67 15.91
C LEU A 356 -21.72 7.68 15.90
N PHE A 357 -21.56 6.55 15.22
CA PHE A 357 -22.42 5.39 15.40
C PHE A 357 -21.65 4.25 16.07
N GLU A 358 -22.21 3.70 17.14
CA GLU A 358 -21.74 2.49 17.82
C GLU A 358 -22.80 1.40 17.64
N GLY A 359 -22.45 0.30 17.00
CA GLY A 359 -23.37 -0.81 16.78
C GLY A 359 -23.86 -1.45 18.09
N VAL A 360 -25.18 -1.60 18.25
CA VAL A 360 -25.83 -2.14 19.47
C VAL A 360 -25.83 -3.67 19.60
N ASN A 361 -25.03 -4.40 18.81
CA ASN A 361 -25.02 -5.87 18.90
C ASN A 361 -24.25 -6.35 20.15
N GLU A 362 -24.99 -7.03 21.03
CA GLU A 362 -24.76 -7.55 22.39
C GLU A 362 -23.38 -8.08 22.83
N ILE A 363 -22.36 -8.13 21.98
CA ILE A 363 -21.01 -8.49 22.40
C ILE A 363 -20.29 -7.21 22.81
N LYS A 364 -20.17 -7.01 24.13
CA LYS A 364 -19.54 -5.87 24.83
C LYS A 364 -18.05 -5.64 24.51
N ASN A 365 -17.67 -5.53 23.24
CA ASN A 365 -16.27 -5.34 22.85
C ASN A 365 -15.93 -3.87 22.54
N ASP A 366 -16.92 -3.06 22.15
CA ASP A 366 -16.74 -1.61 21.90
C ASP A 366 -17.15 -0.75 23.12
N THR A 367 -17.44 -1.36 24.29
CA THR A 367 -18.19 -0.73 25.41
C THR A 367 -17.47 0.36 26.23
N ALA A 368 -16.30 0.82 25.82
CA ALA A 368 -15.55 1.86 26.53
C ALA A 368 -14.93 2.88 25.56
N VAL A 369 -15.76 3.43 24.66
CA VAL A 369 -15.36 4.61 23.91
C VAL A 369 -15.22 5.80 24.88
N ASP A 370 -13.98 6.22 25.13
CA ASP A 370 -13.70 7.45 25.87
C ASP A 370 -13.95 8.64 24.94
N ARG A 371 -14.97 9.42 25.27
CA ARG A 371 -15.45 10.55 24.49
C ARG A 371 -14.90 11.83 25.10
N ASN A 372 -13.76 12.29 24.60
CA ASN A 372 -13.23 13.59 25.00
C ASN A 372 -13.83 14.67 24.09
N ALA A 373 -15.08 15.03 24.39
CA ALA A 373 -15.77 16.15 23.77
C ALA A 373 -15.19 17.44 24.39
N GLY A 374 -14.19 18.05 23.74
CA GLY A 374 -13.61 19.32 24.20
C GLY A 374 -14.66 20.45 24.20
N VAL A 375 -14.65 21.29 23.16
CA VAL A 375 -15.59 22.44 23.04
C VAL A 375 -16.82 22.10 22.18
N GLY A 376 -16.80 20.96 21.49
CA GLY A 376 -17.81 20.53 20.51
C GLY A 376 -18.46 19.20 20.90
N GLY A 377 -19.70 19.00 20.46
CA GLY A 377 -20.45 17.77 20.75
C GLY A 377 -19.94 16.55 19.95
N ILE A 378 -20.14 15.36 20.51
CA ILE A 378 -20.08 14.09 19.79
C ILE A 378 -21.54 13.62 19.68
N ASP A 379 -22.11 13.73 18.49
CA ASP A 379 -23.52 13.43 18.25
C ASP A 379 -23.66 11.97 17.83
N ASN A 380 -24.55 11.25 18.50
CA ASN A 380 -24.90 9.90 18.07
C ASN A 380 -25.77 9.99 16.81
N VAL A 381 -25.36 9.27 15.76
CA VAL A 381 -26.13 9.15 14.50
C VAL A 381 -26.64 7.74 14.29
N LEU A 382 -27.49 7.54 13.27
CA LEU A 382 -27.87 6.21 12.82
C LEU A 382 -26.77 5.63 11.92
N GLN A 383 -26.72 4.29 11.83
CA GLN A 383 -25.87 3.59 10.87
C GLN A 383 -26.11 4.09 9.43
N GLY A 384 -25.04 4.20 8.65
CA GLY A 384 -25.08 4.68 7.27
C GLY A 384 -25.17 6.21 7.14
N ALA A 385 -25.13 6.95 8.24
CA ALA A 385 -25.14 8.41 8.21
C ALA A 385 -23.90 9.00 7.53
N CYS A 386 -22.78 8.27 7.51
CA CYS A 386 -21.55 8.74 6.89
C CYS A 386 -21.52 8.60 5.37
N ASN A 387 -22.56 8.02 4.73
CA ASN A 387 -22.63 7.76 3.28
C ASN A 387 -21.37 7.05 2.74
N ILE A 388 -20.75 6.21 3.56
CA ILE A 388 -19.56 5.44 3.18
C ILE A 388 -20.03 4.32 2.22
N PRO A 389 -19.35 4.10 1.09
CA PRO A 389 -19.65 2.96 0.23
C PRO A 389 -19.62 1.67 1.05
N ALA A 390 -20.67 0.84 0.95
CA ALA A 390 -20.73 -0.43 1.68
C ALA A 390 -19.49 -1.28 1.36
N LEU A 391 -18.80 -1.73 2.42
CA LEU A 391 -17.55 -2.49 2.36
C LEU A 391 -17.69 -3.94 1.91
#